data_AF-H8KVW5-F1
#
_entry.id   AF-H8KVW5-F1
#
_cell.length_a   1.000
_cell.length_b   1.000
_cell.length_c   1.000
_cell.angle_alpha   90.00
_cell.angle_beta   90.00
_cell.angle_gamma   90.00
#
_symmetry.space_group_name_H-M   'P 1'
#
loop_
_entity.id
_entity.type
_entity.pdbx_description
1 polymer ?
#
loop_
_entity_poly.entity_id
_entity_poly.type
_entity_poly.pdbx_seq_one_letter_code
_entity_poly.pdbx_strand_id
1 'polypeptide(L)'
;MKKTALLLLPLFFSVLILQKANAQDSKSELELTRSALQTMKQDVVTQVMNLSDDQSEKFWPLYKEYQAAKAGLNDKSIKLIEDYAKVYDSITDEQANALVRQFQSIQKQQLSLENKYIKKFQKQLPGKVVAKYFQTENKLDAIARYDLAGSIPLVK
;
A
#
# COMPACT_ATOMS: atom_id res chain seq x y z
N MET A 1 -22.16 0.17 -24.71
CA MET A 1 -22.10 1.36 -23.85
C MET A 1 -20.75 1.39 -23.13
N LYS A 2 -19.93 2.36 -23.55
CA LYS A 2 -18.63 2.87 -23.09
C LYS A 2 -18.00 2.20 -21.84
N LYS A 3 -16.99 1.33 -22.07
CA LYS A 3 -16.03 0.83 -21.06
C LYS A 3 -14.84 1.78 -20.84
N THR A 4 -15.04 3.07 -21.09
CA THR A 4 -13.98 4.09 -21.12
C THR A 4 -14.32 5.19 -20.13
N ALA A 5 -14.17 4.91 -18.84
CA ALA A 5 -14.32 5.90 -17.77
C ALA A 5 -13.54 5.45 -16.51
N LEU A 6 -12.27 5.09 -16.68
CA LEU A 6 -11.31 5.02 -15.56
C LEU A 6 -9.89 5.15 -16.11
N LEU A 7 -9.66 6.19 -16.92
CA LEU A 7 -8.36 6.52 -17.52
C LEU A 7 -7.98 7.98 -17.25
N LEU A 8 -8.44 8.55 -16.13
CA LEU A 8 -8.08 9.90 -15.69
C LEU A 8 -7.78 9.90 -14.19
N LEU A 9 -6.79 9.12 -13.78
CA LEU A 9 -6.10 9.34 -12.51
C LEU A 9 -4.56 9.22 -12.57
N PRO A 10 -3.83 9.66 -13.63
CA PRO A 10 -2.38 9.81 -13.53
C PRO A 10 -1.97 11.29 -13.63
N LEU A 11 -2.50 12.18 -12.78
CA LEU A 11 -2.09 13.59 -12.80
C LEU A 11 -2.04 14.30 -11.44
N PHE A 12 -2.36 13.63 -10.33
CA PHE A 12 -2.27 14.22 -9.00
C PHE A 12 -1.11 13.71 -8.14
N PHE A 13 -0.40 12.66 -8.57
CA PHE A 13 0.70 12.10 -7.77
C PHE A 13 2.05 12.83 -8.00
N SER A 14 2.18 13.60 -9.08
CA SER A 14 3.47 14.17 -9.49
C SER A 14 3.79 15.55 -8.91
N VAL A 15 2.90 16.18 -8.12
CA VAL A 15 3.05 17.61 -7.74
C VAL A 15 3.65 17.84 -6.34
N LEU A 16 3.90 16.80 -5.53
CA LEU A 16 4.35 17.01 -4.14
C LEU A 16 5.80 16.59 -3.81
N ILE A 17 6.56 15.97 -4.72
CA ILE A 17 7.90 15.44 -4.41
C ILE A 17 9.03 16.44 -4.71
N LEU A 18 8.85 17.73 -4.38
CA LEU A 18 9.91 18.73 -4.52
C LEU A 18 9.91 19.73 -3.37
N GLN A 19 10.17 19.25 -2.15
CA GLN A 19 10.78 20.08 -1.11
C GLN A 19 11.94 19.33 -0.44
N LYS A 20 13.05 20.05 -0.27
CA LYS A 20 14.34 19.51 0.20
C LYS A 20 14.30 19.23 1.72
N ALA A 21 14.97 18.14 2.09
CA ALA A 21 14.95 17.47 3.38
C ALA A 21 15.59 18.23 4.55
N ASN A 22 14.90 18.19 5.69
CA ASN A 22 15.45 18.10 7.03
C ASN A 22 14.97 16.76 7.63
N ALA A 23 15.79 16.01 8.37
CA ALA A 23 15.41 14.65 8.82
C ALA A 23 14.17 14.61 9.74
N GLN A 24 13.87 15.71 10.44
CA GLN A 24 12.65 15.87 11.25
C GLN A 24 11.43 16.25 10.39
N ASP A 25 11.64 17.01 9.31
CA ASP A 25 10.61 17.31 8.31
C ASP A 25 10.23 16.05 7.52
N SER A 26 11.19 15.18 7.22
CA SER A 26 10.98 13.96 6.43
C SER A 26 10.04 12.96 7.10
N LYS A 27 10.11 12.80 8.44
CA LYS A 27 9.17 11.92 9.16
C LYS A 27 7.76 12.51 9.18
N SER A 28 7.65 13.83 9.36
CA SER A 28 6.37 14.53 9.31
C SER A 28 5.75 14.45 7.91
N GLU A 29 6.56 14.59 6.86
CA GLU A 29 6.17 14.52 5.46
C GLU A 29 5.74 13.09 5.05
N LEU A 30 6.44 12.06 5.54
CA LEU A 30 6.04 10.66 5.35
C LEU A 30 4.66 10.38 5.96
N GLU A 31 4.42 10.84 7.18
CA GLU A 31 3.12 10.66 7.85
C GLU A 31 1.99 11.44 7.15
N LEU A 32 2.27 12.66 6.66
CA LEU A 32 1.32 13.44 5.86
C LEU A 32 0.99 12.73 4.54
N THR A 33 2.00 12.23 3.84
CA THR A 33 1.84 11.46 2.59
C THR A 33 1.03 10.19 2.83
N ARG A 34 1.32 9.48 3.91
CA ARG A 34 0.59 8.27 4.32
C ARG A 34 -0.87 8.59 4.63
N SER A 35 -1.13 9.65 5.38
CA SER A 35 -2.49 10.08 5.71
C SER A 35 -3.28 10.44 4.45
N ALA A 36 -2.68 11.22 3.54
CA ALA A 36 -3.29 11.57 2.27
C ALA A 36 -3.62 10.32 1.42
N LEU A 37 -2.68 9.37 1.34
CA LEU A 37 -2.89 8.09 0.66
C LEU A 37 -4.03 7.27 1.27
N GLN A 38 -4.13 7.21 2.59
CA GLN A 38 -5.20 6.49 3.28
C GLN A 38 -6.57 7.11 3.00
N THR A 39 -6.67 8.45 3.05
CA THR A 39 -7.91 9.17 2.71
C THR A 39 -8.29 8.91 1.26
N MET A 40 -7.36 9.08 0.31
CA MET A 40 -7.61 8.82 -1.11
C MET A 40 -8.07 7.38 -1.36
N LYS A 41 -7.44 6.39 -0.72
CA LYS A 41 -7.85 4.98 -0.81
C LYS A 41 -9.28 4.80 -0.31
N GLN A 42 -9.61 5.37 0.85
CA GLN A 42 -10.96 5.27 1.42
C GLN A 42 -12.00 5.90 0.50
N ASP A 43 -11.70 7.04 -0.12
CA ASP A 43 -12.61 7.71 -1.06
C ASP A 43 -12.84 6.86 -2.31
N VAL A 44 -11.79 6.31 -2.90
CA VAL A 44 -11.90 5.41 -4.05
C VAL A 44 -12.73 4.17 -3.69
N VAL A 45 -12.47 3.56 -2.54
CA VAL A 45 -13.24 2.39 -2.07
C VAL A 45 -14.71 2.76 -1.86
N THR A 46 -15.00 3.90 -1.24
CA THR A 46 -16.38 4.40 -1.06
C THR A 46 -17.10 4.52 -2.40
N GLN A 47 -16.48 5.19 -3.38
CA GLN A 47 -17.08 5.44 -4.70
C GLN A 47 -17.25 4.18 -5.54
N VAL A 48 -16.27 3.26 -5.47
CA VAL A 48 -16.28 2.08 -6.31
C VAL A 48 -17.25 1.05 -5.75
N MET A 49 -17.29 0.85 -4.44
CA MET A 49 -17.93 -0.35 -3.86
C MET A 49 -19.45 -0.37 -4.03
N ASN A 50 -20.15 0.77 -3.93
CA ASN A 50 -21.61 0.89 -4.02
C ASN A 50 -22.32 -0.14 -3.12
N LEU A 51 -21.97 -0.14 -1.84
CA LEU A 51 -22.50 -1.07 -0.85
C LEU A 51 -23.92 -0.68 -0.44
N SER A 52 -24.77 -1.67 -0.15
CA SER A 52 -26.01 -1.41 0.61
C SER A 52 -25.70 -1.06 2.07
N ASP A 53 -26.69 -0.58 2.81
CA ASP A 53 -26.53 -0.27 4.24
C ASP A 53 -26.04 -1.50 5.03
N ASP A 54 -26.72 -2.64 4.91
CA ASP A 54 -26.33 -3.91 5.53
C ASP A 54 -24.90 -4.37 5.19
N GLN A 55 -24.45 -4.11 3.96
CA GLN A 55 -23.10 -4.46 3.53
C GLN A 55 -22.07 -3.49 4.11
N SER A 56 -22.40 -2.20 4.14
CA SER A 56 -21.55 -1.14 4.67
C SER A 56 -21.24 -1.36 6.16
N GLU A 57 -22.26 -1.70 6.96
CA GLU A 57 -22.10 -1.97 8.40
C GLU A 57 -21.10 -3.10 8.68
N LYS A 58 -21.07 -4.13 7.83
CA LYS A 58 -20.13 -5.26 7.94
C LYS A 58 -18.77 -4.97 7.32
N PHE A 59 -18.76 -4.21 6.23
CA PHE A 59 -17.56 -3.93 5.43
C PHE A 59 -16.60 -2.97 6.13
N TRP A 60 -17.08 -1.82 6.60
CA TRP A 60 -16.21 -0.75 7.10
C TRP A 60 -15.37 -1.13 8.32
N PRO A 61 -15.88 -1.90 9.31
CA PRO A 61 -15.06 -2.40 10.41
C PRO A 61 -13.91 -3.29 9.92
N LEU A 62 -14.20 -4.22 9.00
CA LEU A 62 -13.18 -5.11 8.42
C LEU A 62 -12.16 -4.35 7.57
N TYR A 63 -12.61 -3.34 6.82
CA TYR A 63 -11.73 -2.44 6.06
C TYR A 63 -10.74 -1.73 6.99
N LYS A 64 -11.23 -1.09 8.06
CA LYS A 64 -10.38 -0.37 9.02
C LYS A 64 -9.38 -1.31 9.69
N GLU A 65 -9.83 -2.48 10.13
CA GLU A 65 -8.96 -3.49 10.74
C GLU A 65 -7.85 -3.95 9.78
N TYR A 66 -8.21 -4.20 8.51
CA TYR A 66 -7.26 -4.62 7.49
C TYR A 66 -6.24 -3.53 7.16
N GLN A 67 -6.68 -2.29 6.94
CA GLN A 67 -5.80 -1.17 6.63
C GLN A 67 -4.82 -0.88 7.77
N ALA A 68 -5.28 -0.95 9.04
CA ALA A 68 -4.41 -0.83 10.20
C ALA A 68 -3.34 -1.95 10.23
N ALA A 69 -3.74 -3.20 9.95
CA ALA A 69 -2.79 -4.31 9.91
C ALA A 69 -1.79 -4.20 8.74
N LYS A 70 -2.21 -3.63 7.60
CA LYS A 70 -1.31 -3.34 6.47
C LYS A 70 -0.30 -2.24 6.81
N ALA A 71 -0.70 -1.22 7.55
CA ALA A 71 0.19 -0.12 7.94
C ALA A 71 1.47 -0.65 8.63
N GLY A 72 1.33 -1.61 9.55
CA GLY A 72 2.49 -2.21 10.23
C GLY A 72 3.43 -3.00 9.30
N LEU A 73 2.95 -3.55 8.18
CA LEU A 73 3.82 -4.17 7.16
C LEU A 73 4.45 -3.13 6.22
N ASN A 74 3.75 -2.02 5.97
CA ASN A 74 4.29 -0.90 5.21
C ASN A 74 5.45 -0.24 5.98
N ASP A 75 5.34 -0.11 7.30
CA ASP A 75 6.43 0.39 8.16
C ASP A 75 7.69 -0.47 8.04
N LYS A 76 7.55 -1.80 8.04
CA LYS A 76 8.69 -2.71 7.81
C LYS A 76 9.30 -2.54 6.43
N SER A 77 8.48 -2.29 5.41
CA SER A 77 8.93 -2.08 4.03
C SER A 77 9.73 -0.78 3.91
N ILE A 78 9.23 0.30 4.51
CA ILE A 78 9.92 1.60 4.58
C ILE A 78 11.25 1.45 5.32
N LYS A 79 11.25 0.78 6.47
CA LYS A 79 12.47 0.55 7.25
C LYS A 79 13.54 -0.22 6.45
N LEU A 80 13.13 -1.25 5.69
CA LEU A 80 14.05 -2.00 4.84
C LEU A 80 14.68 -1.11 3.75
N ILE A 81 13.90 -0.20 3.17
CA ILE A 81 14.37 0.76 2.17
C ILE A 81 15.32 1.78 2.79
N GLU A 82 14.99 2.31 3.97
CA GLU A 82 15.86 3.23 4.73
C GLU A 82 17.19 2.57 5.11
N ASP A 83 17.16 1.30 5.52
CA ASP A 83 18.38 0.57 5.88
C ASP A 83 19.24 0.28 4.67
N TYR A 84 18.63 -0.04 3.53
CA TYR A 84 19.34 -0.15 2.27
C TYR A 84 20.00 1.18 1.86
N ALA A 85 19.28 2.29 1.95
CA ALA A 85 19.80 3.61 1.58
C ALA A 85 21.06 4.00 2.39
N LYS A 86 21.17 3.57 3.65
CA LYS A 86 22.34 3.84 4.50
C LYS A 86 23.61 3.10 4.07
N VAL A 87 23.46 1.93 3.44
CA VAL A 87 24.60 1.08 3.04
C VAL A 87 24.78 1.03 1.52
N TYR A 88 24.01 1.82 0.77
CA TYR A 88 23.91 1.74 -0.69
C TYR A 88 25.26 1.70 -1.42
N ASP A 89 26.17 2.62 -1.07
CA ASP A 89 27.46 2.75 -1.76
C ASP A 89 28.51 1.72 -1.33
N SER A 90 28.26 0.96 -0.26
CA SER A 90 29.24 0.05 0.36
C SER A 90 28.62 -1.27 0.80
N ILE A 91 27.54 -1.71 0.15
CA ILE A 91 26.82 -2.91 0.54
C ILE A 91 27.69 -4.15 0.33
N THR A 92 27.76 -5.01 1.33
CA THR A 92 28.48 -6.28 1.24
C THR A 92 27.57 -7.41 0.77
N ASP A 93 28.14 -8.52 0.29
CA ASP A 93 27.39 -9.73 -0.09
C ASP A 93 26.51 -10.24 1.07
N GLU A 94 27.01 -10.18 2.30
CA GLU A 94 26.25 -10.59 3.49
C GLU A 94 25.03 -9.68 3.71
N GLN A 95 25.21 -8.36 3.59
CA GLN A 95 24.12 -7.38 3.71
C GLN A 95 23.10 -7.51 2.58
N ALA A 96 23.56 -7.74 1.34
CA ALA A 96 22.69 -7.98 0.19
C ALA A 96 21.84 -9.26 0.39
N ASN A 97 22.45 -10.34 0.86
CA ASN A 97 21.74 -11.57 1.21
C ASN A 97 20.70 -11.35 2.32
N ALA A 98 21.04 -10.57 3.35
CA ALA A 98 20.12 -10.21 4.42
C ALA A 98 18.94 -9.36 3.89
N LEU A 99 19.20 -8.40 3.01
CA LEU A 99 18.19 -7.56 2.37
C LEU A 99 17.18 -8.40 1.59
N VAL A 100 17.65 -9.33 0.76
CA VAL A 100 16.76 -10.23 0.00
C VAL A 100 15.91 -11.10 0.92
N ARG A 101 16.49 -11.65 1.99
CA ARG A 101 15.75 -12.46 2.98
C ARG A 101 14.67 -11.65 3.68
N GLN A 102 14.98 -10.42 4.09
CA GLN A 102 14.02 -9.53 4.74
C GLN A 102 12.89 -9.12 3.79
N PHE A 103 13.23 -8.77 2.54
CA PHE A 103 12.26 -8.48 1.49
C PHE A 103 11.29 -9.66 1.29
N GLN A 104 11.81 -10.87 1.11
CA GLN A 104 10.98 -12.07 0.95
C GLN A 104 10.11 -12.36 2.19
N SER A 105 10.62 -12.12 3.39
CA SER A 105 9.86 -12.28 4.64
C SER A 105 8.66 -11.33 4.69
N ILE A 106 8.86 -10.05 4.33
CA ILE A 106 7.79 -9.05 4.25
C ILE A 106 6.74 -9.45 3.22
N GLN A 107 7.15 -9.88 2.01
CA GLN A 107 6.22 -10.34 0.97
C GLN A 107 5.35 -11.52 1.43
N LYS A 108 5.95 -12.50 2.14
CA LYS A 108 5.21 -13.62 2.73
C LYS A 108 4.21 -13.16 3.78
N GLN A 109 4.59 -12.21 4.64
CA GLN A 109 3.69 -11.64 5.65
C GLN A 109 2.51 -10.89 5.01
N GLN A 110 2.76 -10.13 3.95
CA GLN A 110 1.71 -9.43 3.20
C GLN A 110 0.70 -10.41 2.59
N LEU A 111 1.17 -11.45 1.90
CA LEU A 111 0.29 -12.47 1.32
C LEU A 111 -0.52 -13.22 2.38
N SER A 112 0.12 -13.56 3.51
CA SER A 112 -0.56 -14.19 4.64
C SER A 112 -1.65 -13.29 5.23
N LEU A 113 -1.37 -12.00 5.38
CA LEU A 113 -2.32 -11.00 5.84
C LEU A 113 -3.51 -10.88 4.89
N GLU A 114 -3.26 -10.74 3.59
CA GLU A 114 -4.31 -10.67 2.56
C GLU A 114 -5.20 -11.91 2.60
N ASN A 115 -4.62 -13.12 2.61
CA ASN A 115 -5.37 -14.37 2.72
C ASN A 115 -6.24 -14.45 3.98
N LYS A 116 -5.70 -13.99 5.13
CA LYS A 116 -6.47 -13.93 6.38
C LYS A 116 -7.68 -13.03 6.23
N TYR A 117 -7.53 -11.84 5.67
CA TYR A 117 -8.63 -10.89 5.53
C TYR A 117 -9.62 -11.28 4.45
N ILE A 118 -9.19 -11.82 3.30
CA ILE A 118 -10.12 -12.38 2.30
C ILE A 118 -11.10 -13.36 2.97
N LYS A 119 -10.59 -14.28 3.79
CA LYS A 119 -11.43 -15.22 4.55
C LYS A 119 -12.36 -14.53 5.56
N LYS A 120 -11.91 -13.48 6.26
CA LYS A 120 -12.77 -12.71 7.18
C LYS A 120 -13.90 -11.99 6.45
N PHE A 121 -13.60 -11.35 5.32
CA PHE A 121 -14.58 -10.67 4.48
C PHE A 121 -15.60 -11.66 3.89
N GLN A 122 -15.15 -12.80 3.37
CA GLN A 122 -16.03 -13.85 2.80
C GLN A 122 -17.03 -14.43 3.80
N LYS A 123 -16.74 -14.41 5.10
CA LYS A 123 -17.67 -14.86 6.15
C LYS A 123 -18.84 -13.91 6.37
N GLN A 124 -18.71 -12.64 5.98
CA GLN A 124 -19.70 -11.60 6.31
C GLN A 124 -20.35 -10.96 5.08
N LEU A 125 -19.70 -11.07 3.91
CA LEU A 125 -20.07 -10.35 2.71
C LEU A 125 -20.19 -11.29 1.50
N PRO A 126 -21.07 -10.98 0.53
CA PRO A 126 -21.18 -11.76 -0.70
C PRO A 126 -19.85 -11.81 -1.47
N GLY A 127 -19.55 -12.94 -2.10
CA GLY A 127 -18.29 -13.13 -2.82
C GLY A 127 -17.99 -12.08 -3.88
N LYS A 128 -19.01 -11.55 -4.58
CA LYS A 128 -18.84 -10.44 -5.55
C LYS A 128 -18.35 -9.15 -4.89
N VAL A 129 -18.85 -8.82 -3.70
CA VAL A 129 -18.42 -7.66 -2.92
C VAL A 129 -16.97 -7.84 -2.51
N VAL A 130 -16.61 -9.00 -1.97
CA VAL A 130 -15.23 -9.29 -1.56
C VAL A 130 -14.28 -9.20 -2.74
N ALA A 131 -14.60 -9.84 -3.86
CA ALA A 131 -13.76 -9.82 -5.06
C ALA A 131 -13.54 -8.38 -5.57
N LYS A 132 -14.60 -7.56 -5.64
CA LYS A 132 -14.52 -6.17 -6.08
C LYS A 132 -13.62 -5.34 -5.18
N TYR A 133 -13.70 -5.52 -3.86
CA TYR A 133 -12.83 -4.83 -2.92
C TYR A 133 -11.36 -5.19 -3.14
N PHE A 134 -11.02 -6.48 -3.14
CA PHE A 134 -9.62 -6.90 -3.28
C PHE A 134 -9.04 -6.59 -4.67
N GLN A 135 -9.86 -6.59 -5.73
CA GLN A 135 -9.44 -6.06 -7.03
C GLN A 135 -9.12 -4.56 -6.97
N THR A 136 -9.92 -3.79 -6.24
CA THR A 136 -9.71 -2.34 -6.06
C THR A 136 -8.45 -2.07 -5.24
N GLU A 137 -8.30 -2.76 -4.10
CA GLU A 137 -7.12 -2.64 -3.22
C GLU A 137 -5.83 -3.01 -3.95
N ASN A 138 -5.84 -4.12 -4.71
CA ASN A 138 -4.67 -4.57 -5.46
C ASN A 138 -4.23 -3.53 -6.52
N LYS A 139 -5.19 -2.90 -7.22
CA LYS A 139 -4.89 -1.82 -8.18
C LYS A 139 -4.24 -0.62 -7.50
N LEU A 140 -4.78 -0.20 -6.36
CA LEU A 140 -4.23 0.93 -5.59
C LEU A 140 -2.82 0.61 -5.06
N ASP A 141 -2.61 -0.61 -4.55
CA ASP A 141 -1.29 -1.08 -4.10
C ASP A 141 -0.29 -1.18 -5.27
N ALA A 142 -0.72 -1.61 -6.45
CA ALA A 142 0.14 -1.72 -7.62
C ALA A 142 0.67 -0.35 -8.06
N ILE A 143 -0.16 0.69 -8.03
CA ILE A 143 0.24 2.08 -8.33
C ILE A 143 1.29 2.54 -7.31
N ALA A 144 1.01 2.40 -6.01
CA ALA A 144 1.95 2.80 -4.97
C ALA A 144 3.29 2.05 -5.06
N ARG A 145 3.26 0.75 -5.41
CA ARG A 145 4.47 -0.05 -5.63
C ARG A 145 5.26 0.40 -6.85
N TYR A 146 4.59 0.79 -7.93
CA TYR A 146 5.24 1.30 -9.13
C TYR A 146 6.00 2.60 -8.83
N ASP A 147 5.34 3.56 -8.17
CA ASP A 147 5.96 4.84 -7.81
C ASP A 147 7.16 4.64 -6.86
N LEU A 148 7.01 3.74 -5.88
CA LEU A 148 8.09 3.40 -4.96
C LEU A 148 9.28 2.72 -5.66
N ALA A 149 9.02 1.78 -6.57
CA ALA A 149 10.06 1.05 -7.29
C ALA A 149 10.96 1.99 -8.12
N GLY A 150 10.39 3.07 -8.68
CA GLY A 150 11.17 4.08 -9.40
C GLY A 150 12.12 4.90 -8.52
N SER A 151 11.92 4.89 -7.20
CA SER A 151 12.73 5.67 -6.24
C SER A 151 13.86 4.85 -5.60
N ILE A 152 13.88 3.53 -5.79
CA ILE A 152 14.87 2.64 -5.16
C ILE A 152 15.97 2.29 -6.17
N PRO A 153 17.23 2.68 -5.95
CA PRO A 153 18.32 2.35 -6.87
C PRO A 153 18.68 0.86 -6.78
N LEU A 154 19.19 0.29 -7.87
CA LEU A 154 19.75 -1.08 -7.88
C LEU A 154 21.10 -1.12 -7.15
N VAL A 155 21.37 -2.26 -6.50
CA VAL A 155 22.67 -2.56 -5.87
C VAL A 155 23.79 -2.42 -6.92
N LYS A 156 24.91 -1.81 -6.53
CA LYS A 156 26.11 -1.65 -7.36
C LYS A 156 27.02 -2.86 -7.31
#